data_AF-A0A856MPZ6-F1
#
_entry.id   AF-A0A856MPZ6-F1
#
_cell.length_a   1.000
_cell.length_b   1.000
_cell.length_c   1.000
_cell.angle_alpha   90.00
_cell.angle_beta   90.00
_cell.angle_gamma   90.00
#
_symmetry.space_group_name_H-M   'P 1'
#
loop_
_entity.id
_entity.type
_entity.pdbx_description
1 polymer ?
#
loop_
_entity_poly.entity_id
_entity_poly.type
_entity_poly.pdbx_seq_one_letter_code
_entity_poly.pdbx_strand_id
1 'polypeptide(L)'
;MVNLIVPVFDEIAYQGVPDIRVIVYRGVPAMAMLRLPTRASDGKANLHRGGVGVGIDLSTGTTLAGIQKNHYIEKHPETGHSLRDRQIPHWQTILNMAAKLGDKTEFGYLGVDIVLDQQKGSLLLEINARPGLAIQIANQQGLIGRLKAIDHALPKLSGIPEKIAFAQEAFAVEASSINVLSDLYK
;
A
#
# COMPACT_ATOMS: atom_id res chain seq x y z
N MET A 1 -13.40 -13.03 -19.03
CA MET A 1 -12.09 -13.22 -18.38
C MET A 1 -11.73 -11.94 -17.66
N VAL A 2 -11.07 -12.04 -16.50
CA VAL A 2 -10.53 -10.89 -15.76
C VAL A 2 -9.18 -10.56 -16.40
N ASN A 3 -8.96 -9.33 -16.86
CA ASN A 3 -7.70 -8.88 -17.44
C ASN A 3 -6.95 -8.04 -16.40
N LEU A 4 -6.10 -8.72 -15.63
CA LEU A 4 -5.44 -8.21 -14.43
C LEU A 4 -4.10 -7.50 -14.71
N ILE A 5 -3.77 -7.30 -15.97
CA ILE A 5 -2.56 -6.58 -16.38
C ILE A 5 -2.97 -5.13 -16.65
N VAL A 6 -2.75 -4.28 -15.65
CA VAL A 6 -2.95 -2.84 -15.78
C VAL A 6 -1.61 -2.22 -16.19
N PRO A 7 -1.57 -1.40 -17.26
CA PRO A 7 -0.31 -0.90 -17.84
C PRO A 7 0.67 -0.25 -16.86
N VAL A 8 0.16 0.32 -15.76
CA VAL A 8 0.96 0.93 -14.69
C VAL A 8 1.93 -0.05 -14.01
N PHE A 9 1.67 -1.36 -14.08
CA PHE A 9 2.49 -2.40 -13.46
C PHE A 9 3.37 -3.19 -14.44
N ASP A 10 3.23 -2.99 -15.76
CA ASP A 10 3.94 -3.78 -16.78
C ASP A 10 5.46 -3.73 -16.62
N GLU A 11 5.97 -2.57 -16.18
CA GLU A 11 7.40 -2.34 -15.97
C GLU A 11 7.93 -2.93 -14.66
N ILE A 12 7.07 -3.32 -13.73
CA ILE A 12 7.45 -3.70 -12.35
C ILE A 12 6.79 -4.99 -11.86
N ALA A 13 6.16 -5.77 -12.74
CA ALA A 13 5.57 -7.05 -12.39
C ALA A 13 6.23 -8.18 -13.20
N TYR A 14 6.87 -9.14 -12.52
CA TYR A 14 7.33 -10.36 -13.17
C TYR A 14 6.26 -11.43 -13.07
N GLN A 15 5.49 -11.63 -14.14
CA GLN A 15 4.47 -12.69 -14.31
C GLN A 15 3.41 -12.75 -13.18
N GLY A 16 2.15 -12.94 -13.55
CA GLY A 16 1.07 -12.94 -12.56
C GLY A 16 0.64 -11.53 -12.17
N VAL A 17 -0.10 -11.43 -11.06
CA VAL A 17 -0.94 -10.28 -10.76
C VAL A 17 -0.46 -9.57 -9.51
N PRO A 18 -0.04 -8.30 -9.62
CA PRO A 18 0.17 -7.43 -8.47
C PRO A 18 -1.13 -7.22 -7.70
N ASP A 19 -1.00 -7.08 -6.38
CA ASP A 19 -2.12 -6.71 -5.53
C ASP A 19 -1.73 -5.59 -4.57
N ILE A 20 -2.74 -4.86 -4.10
CA ILE A 20 -2.61 -3.73 -3.21
C ILE A 20 -3.21 -4.14 -1.87
N ARG A 21 -2.37 -4.21 -0.84
CA ARG A 21 -2.82 -4.43 0.53
C ARG A 21 -3.06 -3.09 1.21
N VAL A 22 -4.26 -2.90 1.74
CA VAL A 22 -4.59 -1.81 2.66
C VAL A 22 -4.84 -2.40 4.04
N ILE A 23 -4.06 -1.96 5.03
CA ILE A 23 -4.34 -2.23 6.43
C ILE A 23 -5.43 -1.25 6.88
N VAL A 24 -6.50 -1.78 7.44
CA VAL A 24 -7.63 -1.02 7.97
C VAL A 24 -7.76 -1.30 9.46
N TYR A 25 -7.88 -0.25 10.25
CA TYR A 25 -8.11 -0.34 11.69
C TYR A 25 -9.38 0.45 12.05
N ARG A 26 -10.39 -0.25 12.59
CA ARG A 26 -11.69 0.32 12.98
C ARG A 26 -12.33 1.17 11.87
N GLY A 27 -12.23 0.68 10.62
CA GLY A 27 -12.75 1.36 9.44
C GLY A 27 -11.86 2.45 8.85
N VAL A 28 -10.72 2.76 9.47
CA VAL A 28 -9.77 3.78 9.00
C VAL A 28 -8.59 3.11 8.29
N PRO A 29 -8.28 3.46 7.03
CA PRO A 29 -7.04 3.02 6.37
C PRO A 29 -5.82 3.49 7.18
N ALA A 30 -4.97 2.56 7.61
CA ALA A 30 -3.82 2.86 8.44
C ALA A 30 -2.49 2.80 7.67
N MET A 31 -2.38 1.94 6.65
CA MET A 31 -1.17 1.79 5.84
C MET A 31 -1.48 1.03 4.56
N ALA A 32 -0.71 1.25 3.49
CA ALA A 32 -0.87 0.48 2.26
C ALA A 32 0.47 0.06 1.66
N MET A 33 0.46 -1.04 0.89
CA MET A 33 1.57 -1.46 0.06
C MET A 33 1.10 -2.13 -1.22
N LEU A 34 1.87 -1.95 -2.29
CA LEU A 34 1.79 -2.76 -3.49
C LEU A 34 2.64 -4.01 -3.29
N ARG A 35 2.12 -5.18 -3.64
CA ARG A 35 2.85 -6.44 -3.67
C ARG A 35 3.10 -6.83 -5.11
N LEU A 36 4.36 -7.04 -5.46
CA LEU A 36 4.79 -7.35 -6.81
C LEU A 36 5.26 -8.81 -6.88
N PRO A 37 4.81 -9.55 -7.90
CA PRO A 37 5.34 -10.87 -8.19
C PRO A 37 6.77 -10.74 -8.77
N THR A 38 7.61 -11.70 -8.39
CA THR A 38 9.02 -11.77 -8.78
C THR A 38 9.34 -13.16 -9.29
N ARG A 39 10.52 -13.36 -9.85
CA ARG A 39 10.99 -14.71 -10.19
C ARG A 39 11.20 -15.55 -8.94
N ALA A 40 11.73 -14.93 -7.88
CA ALA A 40 11.95 -15.60 -6.60
C ALA A 40 10.65 -16.14 -5.98
N SER A 41 9.53 -15.43 -6.19
CA SER A 41 8.21 -15.83 -5.70
C SER A 41 7.39 -16.65 -6.67
N ASP A 42 7.98 -17.11 -7.79
CA ASP A 42 7.29 -17.96 -8.77
C ASP A 42 6.03 -17.27 -9.33
N GLY A 43 6.14 -15.98 -9.65
CA GLY A 43 5.05 -15.17 -10.19
C GLY A 43 3.94 -14.83 -9.18
N LYS A 44 4.19 -14.97 -7.87
CA LYS A 44 3.19 -14.67 -6.82
C LYS A 44 3.52 -13.38 -6.06
N ALA A 45 2.50 -12.57 -5.80
CA ALA A 45 2.57 -11.37 -4.95
C ALA A 45 2.65 -11.72 -3.44
N ASN A 46 3.66 -12.52 -3.08
CA ASN A 46 3.86 -13.04 -1.73
C ASN A 46 5.28 -12.72 -1.23
N LEU A 47 5.37 -11.82 -0.25
CA LEU A 47 6.63 -11.35 0.32
C LEU A 47 7.44 -12.48 0.97
N HIS A 48 6.79 -13.46 1.60
CA HIS A 48 7.47 -14.61 2.23
C HIS A 48 8.14 -15.52 1.21
N ARG A 49 7.61 -15.57 -0.02
CA ARG A 49 8.22 -16.32 -1.13
C ARG A 49 9.24 -15.49 -1.91
N GLY A 50 9.59 -14.28 -1.47
CA GLY A 50 10.54 -13.42 -2.15
C GLY A 50 9.93 -12.39 -3.09
N GLY A 51 8.61 -12.20 -3.04
CA GLY A 51 7.95 -11.08 -3.71
C GLY A 51 8.40 -9.74 -3.14
N VAL A 52 8.16 -8.67 -3.89
CA VAL A 52 8.51 -7.31 -3.47
C VAL A 52 7.30 -6.64 -2.83
N GLY A 53 7.51 -5.95 -1.71
CA GLY A 53 6.52 -5.05 -1.11
C GLY A 53 6.95 -3.61 -1.29
N VAL A 54 6.10 -2.76 -1.85
CA VAL A 54 6.38 -1.33 -2.09
C VAL A 54 5.43 -0.51 -1.24
N GLY A 55 5.96 0.38 -0.40
CA GLY A 55 5.12 1.28 0.39
C GLY A 55 4.26 2.16 -0.50
N ILE A 56 3.10 2.59 -0.01
CA ILE A 56 2.23 3.53 -0.72
C ILE A 56 1.90 4.66 0.25
N ASP A 57 2.14 5.90 -0.17
CA ASP A 57 1.65 7.08 0.52
C ASP A 57 0.11 7.08 0.50
N LEU A 58 -0.52 7.05 1.68
CA LEU A 58 -1.98 7.02 1.78
C LEU A 58 -2.63 8.27 1.21
N SER A 59 -1.97 9.42 1.31
CA SER A 59 -2.52 10.70 0.88
C SER A 59 -2.70 10.75 -0.63
N THR A 60 -1.63 10.40 -1.36
CA THR A 60 -1.54 10.52 -2.82
C THR A 60 -1.86 9.22 -3.56
N GLY A 61 -1.60 8.06 -2.95
CA GLY A 61 -1.57 6.79 -3.65
C GLY A 61 -0.32 6.59 -4.51
N THR A 62 0.74 7.37 -4.26
CA THR A 62 2.03 7.22 -4.94
C THR A 62 2.90 6.19 -4.25
N THR A 63 3.58 5.35 -5.04
CA THR A 63 4.50 4.34 -4.52
C THR A 63 5.79 4.96 -3.96
N LEU A 64 6.31 4.33 -2.91
CA LEU A 64 7.54 4.70 -2.22
C LEU A 64 8.68 3.73 -2.57
N ALA A 65 9.70 3.64 -1.73
CA ALA A 65 10.68 2.56 -1.82
C ALA A 65 10.04 1.18 -1.55
N GLY A 66 10.74 0.13 -1.97
CA GLY A 66 10.32 -1.24 -1.76
C GLY A 66 11.19 -2.01 -0.78
N ILE A 67 10.76 -3.22 -0.51
CA ILE A 67 11.49 -4.24 0.23
C ILE A 67 11.42 -5.57 -0.51
N GLN A 68 12.48 -6.37 -0.41
CA GLN A 68 12.49 -7.78 -0.75
C GLN A 68 13.20 -8.54 0.36
N LYS A 69 12.57 -9.61 0.89
CA LYS A 69 13.11 -10.35 2.04
C LYS A 69 13.56 -9.42 3.19
N ASN A 70 12.75 -8.39 3.48
CA ASN A 70 12.99 -7.35 4.49
C ASN A 70 14.21 -6.43 4.25
N HIS A 71 14.83 -6.46 3.06
CA HIS A 71 15.89 -5.52 2.68
C HIS A 71 15.34 -4.44 1.77
N TYR A 72 15.74 -3.20 1.99
CA TYR A 72 15.32 -2.06 1.17
C TYR A 72 15.84 -2.16 -0.25
N ILE A 73 14.97 -1.83 -1.21
CA ILE A 73 15.29 -1.76 -2.63
C ILE A 73 14.61 -0.55 -3.26
N GLU A 74 15.32 0.10 -4.17
CA GLU A 74 14.82 1.27 -4.93
C GLU A 74 14.27 0.88 -6.31
N LYS A 75 14.73 -0.27 -6.82
CA LYS A 75 14.41 -0.79 -8.16
C LYS A 75 13.91 -2.21 -8.08
N HIS A 76 13.01 -2.57 -8.99
CA HIS A 76 12.53 -3.95 -9.11
C HIS A 76 13.71 -4.89 -9.47
N PRO A 77 13.88 -6.03 -8.77
CA PRO A 77 15.09 -6.84 -8.88
C PRO A 77 15.27 -7.46 -10.28
N GLU A 78 14.18 -7.75 -10.99
CA GLU A 78 14.25 -8.32 -12.34
C GLU A 78 14.21 -7.29 -13.46
N THR A 79 13.49 -6.18 -13.31
CA THR A 79 13.24 -5.24 -14.42
C THR A 79 14.12 -4.00 -14.33
N GLY A 80 14.72 -3.72 -13.17
CA GLY A 80 15.59 -2.56 -12.95
C GLY A 80 14.86 -1.21 -12.92
N HIS A 81 13.54 -1.20 -13.14
CA HIS A 81 12.74 0.02 -13.08
C HIS A 81 12.55 0.50 -11.63
N SER A 82 12.43 1.83 -11.48
CA SER A 82 12.15 2.45 -10.18
C SER A 82 10.83 1.94 -9.61
N LEU A 83 10.82 1.69 -8.30
CA LEU A 83 9.62 1.37 -7.53
C LEU A 83 8.89 2.62 -7.04
N ARG A 84 9.56 3.77 -7.00
CA ARG A 84 9.02 5.05 -6.53
C ARG A 84 8.20 5.76 -7.59
N ASP A 85 7.39 6.70 -7.13
CA ASP A 85 6.76 7.76 -7.92
C ASP A 85 5.76 7.25 -8.97
N ARG A 86 5.19 6.05 -8.74
CA ARG A 86 4.12 5.50 -9.55
C ARG A 86 2.78 5.76 -8.89
N GLN A 87 1.88 6.44 -9.60
CA GLN A 87 0.53 6.70 -9.14
C GLN A 87 -0.32 5.44 -9.27
N ILE A 88 -0.91 4.97 -8.16
CA ILE A 88 -1.89 3.89 -8.20
C ILE A 88 -3.22 4.41 -8.78
N PRO A 89 -3.75 3.79 -9.86
CA PRO A 89 -5.03 4.17 -10.44
C PRO A 89 -6.19 3.93 -9.46
N HIS A 90 -7.20 4.80 -9.53
CA HIS A 90 -8.43 4.68 -8.74
C HIS A 90 -8.19 4.62 -7.22
N TRP A 91 -7.15 5.31 -6.73
CA TRP A 91 -6.74 5.27 -5.32
C TRP A 91 -7.88 5.56 -4.34
N GLN A 92 -8.70 6.58 -4.61
CA GLN A 92 -9.85 6.89 -3.77
C GLN A 92 -10.88 5.75 -3.73
N THR A 93 -11.07 5.02 -4.83
CA THR A 93 -11.97 3.85 -4.89
C THR A 93 -11.44 2.70 -4.04
N ILE A 94 -10.12 2.46 -4.08
CA ILE A 94 -9.44 1.46 -3.25
C ILE A 94 -9.64 1.77 -1.77
N LEU A 95 -9.37 3.01 -1.34
CA LEU A 95 -9.56 3.43 0.06
C LEU A 95 -11.02 3.28 0.50
N ASN A 96 -11.97 3.68 -0.35
CA ASN A 96 -13.40 3.51 -0.08
C ASN A 96 -13.78 2.03 0.08
N MET A 97 -13.27 1.15 -0.79
CA MET A 97 -13.53 -0.29 -0.69
C MET A 97 -12.98 -0.86 0.62
N ALA A 98 -11.73 -0.55 0.95
CA ALA A 98 -11.06 -1.03 2.16
C ALA A 98 -11.76 -0.53 3.44
N ALA A 99 -12.06 0.77 3.53
CA ALA A 99 -12.76 1.36 4.67
C ALA A 99 -14.17 0.78 4.86
N LYS A 100 -14.93 0.58 3.77
CA LYS A 100 -16.25 -0.08 3.81
C LYS A 100 -16.20 -1.50 4.36
N LEU A 101 -15.17 -2.26 4.00
CA LEU A 101 -14.97 -3.62 4.52
C LEU A 101 -14.56 -3.58 6.00
N GLY A 102 -13.70 -2.64 6.39
CA GLY A 102 -13.35 -2.39 7.79
C GLY A 102 -14.56 -2.11 8.68
N ASP A 103 -15.46 -1.23 8.24
CA ASP A 103 -16.65 -0.84 9.02
C ASP A 103 -17.71 -1.93 9.13
N LYS A 104 -17.73 -2.89 8.20
CA LYS A 104 -18.73 -3.97 8.17
C LYS A 104 -18.31 -5.24 8.92
N THR A 105 -17.08 -5.30 9.41
CA THR A 105 -16.55 -6.51 10.05
C THR A 105 -16.21 -6.25 11.51
N GLU A 106 -16.29 -7.30 12.33
CA GLU A 106 -16.05 -7.20 13.78
C GLU A 106 -14.56 -7.32 14.16
N PHE A 107 -13.67 -7.52 13.17
CA PHE A 107 -12.26 -7.83 13.43
C PHE A 107 -11.46 -6.64 13.96
N GLY A 108 -11.91 -5.41 13.71
CA GLY A 108 -11.26 -4.17 14.17
C GLY A 108 -9.88 -3.89 13.54
N TYR A 109 -9.19 -4.90 13.00
CA TYR A 109 -7.91 -4.82 12.31
C TYR A 109 -7.88 -5.83 11.16
N LEU A 110 -7.60 -5.35 9.94
CA LEU A 110 -7.74 -6.13 8.71
C LEU A 110 -6.67 -5.77 7.69
N GLY A 111 -6.27 -6.75 6.88
CA GLY A 111 -5.66 -6.50 5.57
C GLY A 111 -6.69 -6.74 4.49
N VAL A 112 -6.94 -5.73 3.66
CA VAL A 112 -7.81 -5.85 2.48
C VAL A 112 -6.92 -5.85 1.25
N ASP A 113 -6.99 -6.92 0.47
CA ASP A 113 -6.16 -7.10 -0.71
C ASP A 113 -6.99 -6.90 -1.96
N ILE A 114 -6.52 -6.00 -2.82
CA ILE A 114 -7.26 -5.49 -3.97
C ILE A 114 -6.38 -5.66 -5.20
N VAL A 115 -6.95 -6.21 -6.27
CA VAL A 115 -6.31 -6.25 -7.59
C VAL A 115 -6.93 -5.22 -8.50
N LEU A 116 -6.18 -4.76 -9.49
CA LEU A 116 -6.71 -3.88 -10.53
C LEU A 116 -6.97 -4.69 -11.80
N ASP A 117 -8.18 -4.58 -12.33
CA ASP A 117 -8.58 -5.13 -13.62
C ASP A 117 -8.76 -3.97 -14.61
N GLN A 118 -8.31 -4.17 -15.85
CA GLN A 118 -8.33 -3.14 -16.90
C GLN A 118 -9.75 -2.68 -17.27
N GLN A 119 -10.75 -3.57 -17.19
CA GLN A 119 -12.13 -3.30 -17.59
C GLN A 119 -13.04 -3.02 -16.40
N LYS A 120 -12.82 -3.71 -15.29
CA LYS A 120 -13.68 -3.69 -14.09
C LYS A 120 -13.16 -2.76 -13.00
N GLY A 121 -11.95 -2.23 -13.12
CA GLY A 121 -11.32 -1.39 -12.12
C GLY A 121 -10.87 -2.19 -10.89
N SER A 122 -10.98 -1.59 -9.69
CA SER A 122 -10.55 -2.22 -8.45
C SER A 122 -11.46 -3.39 -8.04
N LEU A 123 -10.88 -4.56 -7.78
CA LEU A 123 -11.59 -5.77 -7.37
C LEU A 123 -11.02 -6.31 -6.05
N LEU A 124 -11.90 -6.69 -5.12
CA LEU A 124 -11.52 -7.37 -3.89
C LEU A 124 -10.97 -8.77 -4.22
N LEU A 125 -9.75 -9.08 -3.76
CA LEU A 125 -9.14 -10.40 -3.87
C LEU A 125 -9.35 -11.21 -2.59
N GLU A 126 -8.92 -10.70 -1.45
CA GLU A 126 -9.03 -11.38 -0.15
C GLU A 126 -9.14 -10.39 1.02
N ILE A 127 -9.65 -10.89 2.15
CA ILE A 127 -9.66 -10.19 3.43
C ILE A 127 -8.88 -11.05 4.43
N ASN A 128 -7.90 -10.43 5.09
CA ASN A 128 -7.04 -11.05 6.07
C ASN A 128 -7.33 -10.50 7.46
N ALA A 129 -7.82 -11.34 8.39
CA ALA A 129 -8.04 -10.96 9.79
C ALA A 129 -6.73 -10.87 10.61
N ARG A 130 -5.62 -11.38 10.07
CA ARG A 130 -4.28 -11.34 10.69
C ARG A 130 -3.22 -11.02 9.63
N PRO A 131 -3.23 -9.79 9.07
CA PRO A 131 -2.29 -9.42 8.05
C PRO A 131 -0.85 -9.37 8.60
N GLY A 132 0.12 -9.72 7.76
CA GLY A 132 1.53 -9.68 8.11
C GLY A 132 2.07 -8.25 8.30
N LEU A 133 3.09 -8.11 9.15
CA LEU A 133 3.64 -6.82 9.58
C LEU A 133 4.74 -6.24 8.68
N ALA A 134 5.16 -6.95 7.63
CA ALA A 134 6.20 -6.50 6.69
C ALA A 134 5.84 -5.17 5.99
N ILE A 135 4.55 -4.83 5.95
CA ILE A 135 4.06 -3.54 5.44
C ILE A 135 4.67 -2.34 6.17
N GLN A 136 4.99 -2.48 7.47
CA GLN A 136 5.67 -1.43 8.25
C GLN A 136 7.08 -1.16 7.71
N ILE A 137 7.79 -2.22 7.34
CA ILE A 137 9.14 -2.12 6.79
C ILE A 137 9.06 -1.46 5.41
N ALA A 138 8.10 -1.87 4.56
CA ALA A 138 7.87 -1.27 3.24
C ALA A 138 7.55 0.23 3.30
N ASN A 139 6.82 0.67 4.33
CA ASN A 139 6.46 2.07 4.54
C ASN A 139 7.45 2.84 5.43
N GLN A 140 8.52 2.19 5.90
CA GLN A 140 9.51 2.77 6.83
C GLN A 140 8.88 3.40 8.08
N GLN A 141 7.73 2.88 8.52
CA GLN A 141 6.93 3.48 9.58
C GLN A 141 6.29 2.41 10.45
N GLY A 142 6.40 2.57 11.77
CA GLY A 142 5.71 1.72 12.74
C GLY A 142 4.20 1.98 12.77
N LEU A 143 3.42 0.92 12.95
CA LEU A 143 1.96 0.96 12.89
C LEU A 143 1.33 1.49 14.19
N ILE A 144 1.93 1.23 15.35
CA ILE A 144 1.37 1.57 16.67
C ILE A 144 1.01 3.06 16.78
N GLY A 145 1.87 3.96 16.29
CA GLY A 145 1.60 5.39 16.30
C GLY A 145 0.35 5.75 15.49
N ARG A 146 0.17 5.13 14.32
CA ARG A 146 -1.00 5.32 13.47
C ARG A 146 -2.27 4.79 14.12
N LEU A 147 -2.21 3.60 14.74
CA LEU A 147 -3.37 3.03 15.45
C LEU A 147 -3.84 3.92 16.61
N LYS A 148 -2.89 4.45 17.41
CA LYS A 148 -3.20 5.39 18.50
C LYS A 148 -3.82 6.70 17.99
N ALA A 149 -3.31 7.23 16.87
CA ALA A 149 -3.88 8.41 16.24
C ALA A 149 -5.32 8.16 15.77
N ILE A 150 -5.58 6.99 15.18
CA ILE A 150 -6.93 6.56 14.81
C ILE A 150 -7.83 6.49 16.04
N ASP A 151 -7.42 5.82 17.12
CA ASP A 151 -8.23 5.73 18.34
C ASP A 151 -8.59 7.10 18.93
N HIS A 152 -7.67 8.06 18.87
CA HIS A 152 -7.91 9.42 19.35
C HIS A 152 -8.91 10.19 18.48
N ALA A 153 -8.83 10.02 17.15
CA ALA A 153 -9.68 10.74 16.21
C ALA A 153 -11.06 10.11 16.05
N LEU A 154 -11.18 8.79 16.18
CA LEU A 154 -12.38 8.00 15.85
C LEU A 154 -13.69 8.54 16.43
N PRO A 155 -13.77 9.02 17.69
CA PRO A 155 -15.01 9.59 18.24
C PRO A 155 -15.55 10.80 17.49
N LYS A 156 -14.72 11.46 16.68
CA LYS A 156 -15.07 12.65 15.88
C LYS A 156 -15.36 12.34 14.41
N LEU A 157 -15.20 11.09 13.97
CA LEU A 157 -15.34 10.69 12.57
C LEU A 157 -16.71 10.02 12.36
N SER A 158 -17.60 10.71 11.66
CA SER A 158 -19.02 10.37 11.49
C SER A 158 -19.30 9.45 10.29
N GLY A 159 -18.30 9.19 9.42
CA GLY A 159 -18.48 8.29 8.29
C GLY A 159 -17.20 7.95 7.53
N ILE A 160 -17.33 7.06 6.55
CA ILE A 160 -16.22 6.58 5.71
C ILE A 160 -15.45 7.71 5.02
N PRO A 161 -16.10 8.75 4.43
CA PRO A 161 -15.37 9.86 3.84
C PRO A 161 -14.44 10.58 4.83
N GLU A 162 -14.92 10.85 6.04
CA GLU A 162 -14.11 11.51 7.09
C GLU A 162 -12.98 10.62 7.60
N LYS A 163 -13.24 9.31 7.74
CA LYS A 163 -12.20 8.32 8.08
C LYS A 163 -11.07 8.29 7.06
N ILE A 164 -11.42 8.33 5.77
CA ILE A 164 -10.43 8.35 4.69
C ILE A 164 -9.69 9.69 4.68
N ALA A 165 -10.39 10.82 4.78
CA ALA A 165 -9.78 12.14 4.82
C ALA A 165 -8.78 12.27 5.98
N PHE A 166 -9.17 11.84 7.19
CA PHE A 166 -8.29 11.79 8.35
C PHE A 166 -7.04 10.94 8.08
N ALA A 167 -7.19 9.74 7.50
CA ALA A 167 -6.06 8.88 7.18
C ALA A 167 -5.10 9.52 6.16
N GLN A 168 -5.64 10.18 5.14
CA GLN A 168 -4.85 10.85 4.11
C GLN A 168 -4.08 12.04 4.68
N GLU A 169 -4.68 12.82 5.58
CA GLU A 169 -4.03 13.96 6.22
C GLU A 169 -3.00 13.51 7.26
N ALA A 170 -3.40 12.65 8.20
CA ALA A 170 -2.58 12.27 9.35
C ALA A 170 -1.39 11.36 8.98
N PHE A 171 -1.49 10.65 7.86
CA PHE A 171 -0.49 9.64 7.46
C PHE A 171 0.16 9.92 6.11
N ALA A 172 0.04 11.14 5.61
CA ALA A 172 0.80 11.62 4.46
C ALA A 172 2.30 11.43 4.70
N VAL A 173 3.02 11.02 3.66
CA VAL A 173 4.48 11.03 3.72
C VAL A 173 4.93 12.47 3.47
N GLU A 174 5.63 13.06 4.44
CA GLU A 174 6.25 14.37 4.22
C GLU A 174 7.20 14.26 3.03
N ALA A 175 7.08 15.18 2.07
CA ALA A 175 8.06 15.30 1.01
C ALA A 175 9.41 15.56 1.68
N SER A 176 10.28 14.55 1.67
CA SER A 176 11.64 14.69 2.18
C SER A 176 12.25 15.91 1.50
N SER A 177 12.57 16.93 2.30
CA SER A 177 13.32 18.10 1.86
C SER A 177 14.74 17.67 1.50
N ILE A 178 14.90 17.06 0.32
CA ILE A 178 16.19 16.75 -0.28
C ILE A 178 16.59 18.00 -1.06
N ASN A 179 17.32 18.92 -0.39
CA ASN A 179 18.31 19.83 -0.98
C ASN A 179 18.84 20.86 0.04
N VAL A 180 19.58 20.45 1.07
CA VAL A 180 20.45 21.41 1.83
C VAL A 180 21.85 20.85 2.14
N LEU A 181 22.21 19.61 1.79
CA LEU A 181 23.54 19.07 2.10
C LEU A 181 24.50 18.95 0.90
N SER A 182 24.11 19.33 -0.31
CA SER A 182 25.03 19.36 -1.47
C SER A 182 25.94 20.59 -1.53
N ASP A 183 25.69 21.62 -0.71
CA ASP A 183 26.46 22.87 -0.72
C ASP A 183 27.51 22.96 0.40
N LEU A 184 27.70 21.90 1.18
CA LEU A 184 28.71 21.85 2.26
C LEU A 184 30.03 21.16 1.86
N TYR A 185 30.18 20.76 0.60
CA TYR A 185 31.41 20.16 0.06
C TYR A 185 31.75 20.68 -1.34
N LYS A 186 31.76 22.01 -1.52
CA LYS A 186 32.46 22.69 -2.62
C LYS A 186 33.41 23.72 -2.07
#